data_AF-A0A7V2CM70-F1
#
_entry.id   AF-A0A7V2CM70-F1
#
_cell.length_a   1.000
_cell.length_b   1.000
_cell.length_c   1.000
_cell.angle_alpha   90.00
_cell.angle_beta   90.00
_cell.angle_gamma   90.00
#
_symmetry.space_group_name_H-M   'P 1'
#
loop_
_entity.id
_entity.type
_entity.pdbx_description
1 polymer ?
#
loop_
_entity_poly.entity_id
_entity_poly.type
_entity_poly.pdbx_seq_one_letter_code
_entity_poly.pdbx_strand_id
1 'polypeptide(L)'
;MMLDLPLSPELEARLRERAAASGQDPAAFVLEAVRQKLPASGGDGQGSPSELSLDEWLARFDAWVMSHPPLGFQVDDNREGIYAGRGE
;
A
#
# COMPACT_ATOMS: atom_id res chain seq x y z
N MET A 1 -3.98 23.24 -13.29
CA MET A 1 -4.42 22.45 -14.46
C MET A 1 -5.83 21.95 -14.19
N MET A 2 -6.66 21.88 -15.22
CA MET A 2 -8.04 21.40 -15.13
C MET A 2 -8.11 20.03 -15.81
N LEU A 3 -8.77 19.06 -15.17
CA LEU A 3 -8.95 17.70 -15.66
C LEU A 3 -10.44 17.45 -15.84
N ASP A 4 -10.87 17.28 -17.09
CA ASP A 4 -12.25 16.94 -17.43
C ASP A 4 -12.38 15.41 -17.55
N LEU A 5 -13.20 14.81 -16.69
CA LEU A 5 -13.45 13.37 -16.64
C LEU A 5 -14.91 13.08 -17.02
N PRO A 6 -15.18 12.45 -18.17
CA PRO A 6 -16.53 12.02 -18.50
C PRO A 6 -16.95 10.87 -17.57
N LEU A 7 -18.03 11.08 -16.82
CA LEU A 7 -18.63 10.07 -15.95
C LEU A 7 -19.92 9.55 -16.58
N SER A 8 -20.18 8.24 -16.44
CA SER A 8 -21.52 7.74 -16.73
C SER A 8 -22.51 8.26 -15.68
N PRO A 9 -23.81 8.40 -16.02
CA PRO A 9 -24.82 8.90 -15.07
C PRO A 9 -24.89 8.08 -13.78
N GLU A 10 -24.68 6.76 -13.89
CA GLU A 10 -24.64 5.86 -12.73
C GLU A 10 -23.45 6.16 -11.82
N LEU A 11 -22.26 6.40 -12.38
CA LEU A 11 -21.06 6.66 -11.61
C LEU A 11 -21.13 8.02 -10.91
N GLU A 12 -21.70 9.02 -11.59
CA GLU A 12 -21.95 10.34 -11.03
C GLU A 12 -22.93 10.29 -9.85
N ALA A 13 -24.00 9.49 -9.95
CA ALA A 13 -24.95 9.29 -8.86
C ALA A 13 -24.28 8.65 -7.64
N ARG A 14 -23.51 7.57 -7.85
CA ARG A 14 -22.77 6.89 -6.77
C ARG A 14 -21.72 7.80 -6.13
N LEU A 15 -21.07 8.65 -6.93
CA LEU A 15 -20.11 9.62 -6.43
C LEU A 15 -20.78 10.64 -5.50
N ARG A 16 -21.91 11.22 -5.92
CA ARG A 16 -22.65 12.18 -5.09
C ARG A 16 -23.15 11.57 -3.79
N GLU A 17 -23.67 10.34 -3.86
CA GLU A 17 -24.13 9.61 -2.68
C GLU A 17 -23.00 9.41 -1.67
N ARG A 18 -21.83 8.93 -2.14
CA ARG A 18 -20.66 8.72 -1.29
C ARG A 18 -20.08 10.01 -0.73
N ALA A 19 -20.05 11.07 -1.53
CA ALA A 19 -19.60 12.38 -1.07
C ALA A 19 -20.52 12.93 0.02
N ALA A 20 -21.84 12.84 -0.18
CA ALA A 20 -22.84 13.25 0.81
C ALA A 20 -22.76 12.44 2.10
N ALA A 21 -22.56 11.12 2.02
CA ALA A 21 -22.38 10.26 3.19
C ALA A 21 -21.15 10.62 4.02
N SER A 22 -20.09 11.11 3.37
CA SER A 22 -18.87 11.61 4.02
C SER A 22 -18.93 13.09 4.41
N GLY A 23 -20.04 13.78 4.15
CA GLY A 23 -20.17 15.23 4.38
C GLY A 23 -19.24 16.09 3.51
N GLN A 24 -18.79 15.55 2.39
CA GLN A 24 -17.83 16.19 1.49
C GLN A 24 -18.51 16.62 0.18
N ASP A 25 -17.95 17.65 -0.44
CA ASP A 25 -18.28 17.98 -1.84
C ASP A 25 -17.76 16.89 -2.79
N PRO A 26 -18.48 16.53 -3.87
CA PRO A 26 -18.03 15.52 -4.82
C PRO A 26 -16.63 15.76 -5.39
N ALA A 27 -16.23 17.01 -5.66
CA ALA A 27 -14.90 17.31 -6.16
C ALA A 27 -13.83 17.07 -5.09
N ALA A 28 -14.11 17.43 -3.84
CA ALA A 28 -13.21 17.16 -2.71
C ALA A 28 -13.04 15.65 -2.48
N PHE A 29 -14.14 14.90 -2.55
CA PHE A 29 -14.14 13.44 -2.44
C PHE A 29 -13.31 12.77 -3.55
N VAL A 30 -13.48 13.20 -4.81
CA VAL A 30 -12.68 12.68 -5.94
C VAL A 30 -11.21 13.03 -5.77
N LEU A 31 -10.88 14.27 -5.41
CA LEU A 31 -9.49 14.70 -5.24
C LEU A 31 -8.78 13.89 -4.16
N GLU A 32 -9.47 13.59 -3.06
CA GLU A 32 -8.91 12.78 -1.99
C GLU A 32 -8.71 11.32 -2.43
N ALA A 33 -9.68 10.73 -3.12
CA ALA A 33 -9.54 9.40 -3.70
C ALA A 33 -8.38 9.32 -4.70
N VAL A 34 -8.20 10.37 -5.53
CA VAL A 34 -7.08 10.48 -6.46
C VAL A 34 -5.76 10.59 -5.71
N ARG A 35 -5.65 11.38 -4.64
CA ARG A 35 -4.44 11.47 -3.80
C ARG A 35 -4.07 10.16 -3.13
N GLN A 36 -5.06 9.39 -2.69
CA GLN A 36 -4.80 8.08 -2.08
C GLN A 36 -4.33 7.04 -3.10
N LYS A 37 -4.71 7.18 -4.38
CA LYS A 37 -4.40 6.22 -5.44
C LYS A 37 -3.21 6.61 -6.30
N LEU A 38 -2.93 7.90 -6.38
CA LEU A 38 -1.71 8.46 -6.93
C LEU A 38 -0.86 8.88 -5.73
N PRO A 39 -0.08 7.96 -5.13
CA PRO A 39 0.97 8.39 -4.23
C PRO A 39 1.74 9.47 -4.96
N ALA A 40 1.96 10.61 -4.30
CA ALA A 40 2.83 11.63 -4.85
C ALA A 40 4.06 10.90 -5.38
N SER A 41 4.35 10.99 -6.67
CA SER A 41 5.65 10.54 -7.17
C SER A 41 6.68 11.32 -6.37
N GLY A 42 7.17 10.73 -5.28
CA GLY A 42 7.74 11.45 -4.15
C GLY A 42 7.42 10.94 -2.72
N GLY A 43 6.64 9.88 -2.52
CA GLY A 43 6.48 9.24 -1.20
C GLY A 43 6.37 7.71 -1.31
N ASP A 44 7.38 6.90 -1.03
CA ASP A 44 8.74 7.16 -0.55
C ASP A 44 9.75 7.06 -1.69
N GLY A 45 10.90 7.74 -1.60
CA GLY A 45 12.04 7.61 -2.54
C GLY A 45 12.68 6.23 -2.50
N GLN A 46 11.91 5.21 -2.80
CA GLN A 46 12.28 3.83 -2.84
C GLN A 46 12.02 3.42 -4.28
N GLY A 47 13.02 3.72 -5.13
CA GLY A 47 13.13 3.05 -6.41
C GLY A 47 12.91 1.55 -6.22
N SER A 48 12.50 0.88 -7.29
CA SER A 48 12.45 -0.58 -7.31
C SER A 48 13.76 -1.10 -6.68
N PRO A 49 13.76 -2.16 -5.85
CA PRO A 49 15.01 -2.68 -5.28
C PRO A 49 16.09 -2.96 -6.33
N SER A 50 15.69 -3.15 -7.60
CA SER A 50 16.55 -3.28 -8.77
C SER A 50 17.27 -1.99 -9.21
N GLU A 51 16.91 -0.84 -8.66
CA GLU A 51 17.47 0.48 -8.97
C GLU A 51 18.43 0.98 -7.88
N LEU A 52 18.48 0.30 -6.73
CA LEU A 52 19.40 0.61 -5.64
C LEU A 52 20.78 -0.03 -5.91
N SER A 53 21.84 0.66 -5.50
CA SER A 53 23.13 0.00 -5.36
C SER A 53 23.07 -1.07 -4.26
N LEU A 54 23.98 -2.05 -4.31
CA LEU A 54 24.04 -3.10 -3.30
C LEU A 54 24.18 -2.54 -1.87
N ASP A 55 25.00 -1.50 -1.71
CA ASP A 55 25.26 -0.88 -0.40
C ASP A 55 24.02 -0.17 0.15
N GLU A 56 23.28 0.55 -0.70
CA GLU A 56 22.02 1.20 -0.30
C GLU A 56 20.94 0.18 0.03
N TRP A 57 20.90 -0.92 -0.72
CA TRP A 57 19.96 -2.01 -0.44
C TRP A 57 20.27 -2.68 0.89
N LEU A 58 21.54 -2.98 1.18
CA LEU A 58 21.97 -3.58 2.45
C LEU A 58 21.65 -2.67 3.64
N ALA A 59 21.99 -1.38 3.54
CA ALA A 59 21.69 -0.41 4.61
C ALA A 59 20.20 -0.31 4.90
N ARG A 60 19.36 -0.36 3.86
CA ARG A 60 17.90 -0.33 3.99
C ARG A 60 17.35 -1.64 4.56
N PHE A 61 17.91 -2.77 4.16
CA PHE A 61 17.54 -4.07 4.69
C PHE A 61 17.85 -4.16 6.19
N ASP A 62 19.04 -3.74 6.62
CA ASP A 62 19.43 -3.71 8.03
C ASP A 62 18.52 -2.80 8.85
N ALA A 63 18.18 -1.61 8.33
CA ALA A 63 17.25 -0.71 8.99
C ALA A 63 15.85 -1.34 9.17
N TRP A 64 15.39 -2.13 8.20
CA TRP A 64 14.12 -2.86 8.29
C TRP A 64 14.19 -4.03 9.29
N VAL A 65 15.29 -4.77 9.34
CA VAL A 65 15.49 -5.83 10.34
C VAL A 65 15.47 -5.23 11.75
N MET A 66 16.18 -4.12 11.96
CA MET A 66 16.29 -3.46 13.26
C MET A 66 15.01 -2.75 13.71
N SER A 67 14.08 -2.46 12.80
CA SER A 67 12.78 -1.87 13.17
C SER A 67 11.80 -2.87 13.78
N HIS A 68 12.12 -4.17 13.74
CA HIS A 68 11.29 -5.23 14.30
C HIS A 68 11.97 -5.83 15.55
N PRO A 69 11.31 -5.80 16.72
CA PRO A 69 11.84 -6.44 17.92
C PRO A 69 12.04 -7.95 17.71
N PRO A 70 13.14 -8.53 18.21
CA PRO A 70 13.35 -9.97 18.15
C PRO A 70 12.28 -10.70 19.00
N LEU A 71 11.82 -11.83 18.50
CA LEU A 71 10.94 -12.71 19.28
C LEU A 71 11.73 -13.35 20.42
N GLY A 72 11.18 -13.33 21.64
CA GLY A 72 11.81 -13.91 22.83
C GLY A 72 11.75 -15.45 22.91
N PHE A 73 11.36 -16.10 21.81
CA PHE A 73 11.24 -17.55 21.71
C PHE A 73 11.66 -18.00 20.31
N GLN A 74 12.12 -19.24 20.21
CA GLN A 74 12.46 -19.85 18.94
C GLN A 74 11.18 -20.24 18.19
N VAL A 75 11.04 -19.76 16.95
CA VAL A 75 10.01 -20.23 16.03
C VAL A 75 10.56 -21.45 15.30
N ASP A 76 9.85 -22.57 15.38
CA ASP A 76 10.15 -23.75 14.58
C ASP A 76 9.61 -23.54 13.16
N ASP A 77 10.50 -23.19 12.25
CA ASP A 77 10.21 -23.07 10.81
C ASP A 77 10.55 -24.36 10.05
N ASN A 78 10.63 -25.50 10.76
CA ASN A 78 10.83 -26.77 10.09
C ASN A 78 9.60 -27.14 9.26
N ARG A 79 9.83 -27.31 7.96
CA ARG A 79 8.84 -27.80 6.99
C ARG A 79 8.15 -29.08 7.47
N GLU A 80 8.89 -30.02 8.05
CA GLU A 80 8.29 -31.28 8.52
C GLU A 80 7.29 -31.05 9.65
N GLY A 81 7.54 -30.10 10.55
CA GLY A 81 6.62 -29.74 11.63
C GLY A 81 5.39 -28.96 11.12
N ILE A 82 5.57 -28.09 10.13
CA ILE A 82 4.49 -27.28 9.55
C ILE A 82 3.51 -28.14 8.73
N TYR A 83 4.00 -29.17 8.03
CA TYR A 83 3.20 -30.00 7.12
C TYR A 83 2.86 -31.40 7.65
N ALA A 84 3.26 -31.75 8.89
CA ALA A 84 2.91 -33.02 9.50
C ALA A 84 1.37 -33.24 9.47
N GLY A 85 0.94 -34.42 9.00
CA GLY A 85 -0.48 -34.78 8.89
C GLY A 85 -1.27 -34.06 7.78
N ARG A 86 -0.64 -33.28 6.89
CA ARG A 86 -1.29 -32.61 5.74
C ARG A 86 -1.06 -33.30 4.39
N GLY A 87 -0.87 -34.61 4.38
CA GLY A 87 -0.72 -35.41 3.15
C GLY A 87 -0.49 -36.90 3.38
N GLU A 88 -0.89 -37.41 4.55
CA GLU A 88 -0.77 -38.81 4.98
C GLU A 88 -2.13 -39.51 4.86
#